data_AF-A0A8S1KJP1-F1
#
_entry.id   AF-A0A8S1KJP1-F1
#
_cell.length_a   1.000
_cell.length_b   1.000
_cell.length_c   1.000
_cell.angle_alpha   90.00
_cell.angle_beta   90.00
_cell.angle_gamma   90.00
#
_symmetry.space_group_name_H-M   'P 1'
#
loop_
_entity.id
_entity.type
_entity.pdbx_description
1 polymer ?
#
loop_
_entity_poly.entity_id
_entity_poly.type
_entity_poly.pdbx_seq_one_letter_code
_entity_poly.pdbx_strand_id
1 'polypeptide(L)'
;MQQESIYNLIPKEYVPPPKEPMYRSAYPSNLVPTSSTFNNHTTSRPKINNINGEFELVKGPHSHKGQSNSLGRPKGSYKPDTTMFRLKNTGTMGSNQLPEIQSYKYPPSIKPNVPKKDEKPIHGLKSNKNYIITNAVENILSAPKQIVDDVAWTSKKDYGKVPDYLTKIKQSISSEYEIIRNMHISEAEEMDKQKYLLSLEEVQQLKEGLKKKWESVNKEYQSITHIRMIDTVGLKRKKEQCEKELAQLEKDIEKLNKNYVFVDTQK
;
A
#
# COMPACT_ATOMS: atom_id res chain seq x y z
N MET A 1 -46.46 -32.95 -2.82
CA MET A 1 -46.59 -33.75 -4.06
C MET A 1 -47.21 -32.84 -5.10
N GLN A 2 -46.43 -32.38 -6.08
CA GLN A 2 -47.02 -31.69 -7.23
C GLN A 2 -47.80 -32.75 -8.02
N GLN A 3 -49.09 -32.53 -8.25
CA GLN A 3 -49.92 -33.45 -9.04
C GLN A 3 -49.28 -33.60 -10.42
N GLU A 4 -49.00 -34.84 -10.80
CA GLU A 4 -48.42 -35.17 -12.11
C GLU A 4 -49.37 -34.67 -13.19
N SER A 5 -48.90 -33.71 -13.98
CA SER A 5 -49.66 -33.07 -15.05
C SER A 5 -48.92 -33.27 -16.36
N ILE A 6 -49.63 -33.72 -17.38
CA ILE A 6 -49.07 -33.99 -18.71
C ILE A 6 -48.43 -32.73 -19.33
N TYR A 7 -48.89 -31.55 -18.92
CA TYR A 7 -48.33 -30.26 -19.34
C TYR A 7 -46.95 -29.95 -18.73
N ASN A 8 -46.52 -30.69 -17.70
CA ASN A 8 -45.21 -30.55 -17.05
C ASN A 8 -44.19 -31.62 -17.53
N LEU A 9 -44.54 -32.43 -18.54
CA LEU A 9 -43.67 -33.49 -19.07
C LEU A 9 -42.42 -32.94 -19.76
N ILE A 10 -42.54 -31.78 -20.42
CA ILE A 10 -41.42 -31.07 -21.05
C ILE A 10 -41.10 -29.87 -20.16
N PRO A 11 -39.91 -29.80 -19.54
CA PRO A 11 -39.53 -28.63 -18.76
C PRO A 11 -39.53 -27.40 -19.67
N LYS A 12 -40.04 -26.28 -19.16
CA LYS A 12 -39.98 -25.01 -19.88
C LYS A 12 -38.52 -24.67 -20.17
N GLU A 13 -38.23 -24.27 -21.40
CA GLU A 13 -36.89 -23.86 -21.79
C GLU A 13 -36.44 -22.68 -20.91
N TYR A 14 -35.41 -22.93 -20.09
CA TYR A 14 -34.83 -21.90 -19.26
C TYR A 14 -33.90 -21.05 -20.13
N VAL A 15 -34.33 -19.83 -20.45
CA VAL A 15 -33.48 -18.84 -21.09
C VAL A 15 -32.64 -18.17 -19.99
N PRO A 16 -31.31 -18.40 -19.93
CA PRO A 16 -30.48 -17.72 -18.94
C PRO A 16 -30.55 -16.21 -19.20
N PRO A 17 -30.76 -15.39 -18.16
CA PRO A 17 -30.76 -13.94 -18.33
C PRO A 17 -29.40 -13.48 -18.88
N PRO A 18 -29.37 -12.48 -19.77
CA PRO A 18 -28.12 -11.94 -20.29
C PRO A 18 -27.27 -11.37 -19.16
N LYS A 19 -25.95 -11.57 -19.21
CA LYS A 19 -25.02 -11.01 -18.22
C LYS A 19 -25.08 -9.49 -18.26
N GLU A 20 -25.16 -8.87 -17.09
CA GLU A 20 -25.07 -7.41 -16.97
C GLU A 20 -23.74 -6.90 -17.54
N PRO A 21 -23.71 -5.71 -18.16
CA PRO A 21 -22.48 -5.12 -18.65
C PRO A 21 -21.51 -4.89 -17.49
N MET A 22 -20.22 -5.12 -17.75
CA MET A 22 -19.18 -4.86 -16.77
C MET A 22 -19.15 -3.37 -16.42
N TYR A 23 -19.15 -3.06 -15.11
CA TYR A 23 -18.99 -1.69 -14.63
C TYR A 23 -17.71 -1.07 -15.19
N ARG A 24 -17.82 0.12 -15.77
CA ARG A 24 -16.68 0.96 -16.14
C ARG A 24 -16.64 2.19 -15.25
N SER A 25 -15.51 2.43 -14.62
CA SER A 25 -15.30 3.61 -13.80
C SER A 25 -15.49 4.88 -14.64
N ALA A 26 -16.06 5.91 -14.01
CA ALA A 26 -16.09 7.25 -14.59
C ALA A 26 -14.68 7.86 -14.73
N TYR A 27 -13.68 7.25 -14.07
CA TYR A 27 -12.30 7.72 -14.06
C TYR A 27 -11.45 7.04 -15.14
N PRO A 28 -10.61 7.81 -15.86
CA PRO A 28 -9.72 7.26 -16.89
C PRO A 28 -8.62 6.38 -16.27
N SER A 29 -8.43 5.18 -16.82
CA SER A 29 -7.45 4.19 -16.32
C SER A 29 -5.99 4.57 -16.56
N ASN A 30 -5.73 5.48 -17.50
CA ASN A 30 -4.39 5.92 -17.90
C ASN A 30 -3.94 7.23 -17.21
N LEU A 31 -4.65 7.65 -16.17
CA LEU A 31 -4.34 8.87 -15.44
C LEU A 31 -3.23 8.61 -14.43
N VAL A 32 -2.26 9.53 -14.37
CA VAL A 32 -1.21 9.47 -13.35
C VAL A 32 -1.78 9.84 -11.98
N PRO A 33 -1.34 9.19 -10.88
CA PRO A 33 -1.85 9.49 -9.54
C PRO A 33 -1.64 10.95 -9.16
N THR A 34 -2.61 11.50 -8.44
CA THR A 34 -2.58 12.87 -7.91
C THR A 34 -1.37 13.07 -7.02
N SER A 35 -0.65 14.17 -7.22
CA SER A 35 0.55 14.55 -6.46
C SER A 35 1.65 13.49 -6.40
N SER A 36 1.76 12.61 -7.42
CA SER A 36 2.82 11.61 -7.46
C SER A 36 4.19 12.24 -7.72
N THR A 37 5.16 11.95 -6.85
CA THR A 37 6.58 12.31 -7.00
C THR A 37 7.38 11.31 -7.85
N PHE A 38 6.78 10.16 -8.18
CA PHE A 38 7.41 9.15 -9.01
C PHE A 38 7.28 9.55 -10.49
N ASN A 39 8.43 9.87 -11.10
CA ASN A 39 8.57 10.32 -12.49
C ASN A 39 8.24 9.18 -13.47
N ASN A 40 6.95 8.95 -13.77
CA ASN A 40 6.55 7.77 -14.54
C ASN A 40 6.70 7.91 -16.07
N HIS A 41 7.17 9.03 -16.62
CA HIS A 41 7.48 9.14 -18.05
C HIS A 41 8.63 10.12 -18.35
N THR A 42 9.32 9.87 -19.46
CA THR A 42 10.40 10.68 -20.03
C THR A 42 9.88 12.03 -20.55
N THR A 43 9.46 12.90 -19.62
CA THR A 43 9.07 14.28 -19.90
C THR A 43 10.21 15.23 -19.55
N SER A 44 10.23 16.42 -20.13
CA SER A 44 11.30 17.41 -19.95
C SER A 44 11.27 18.13 -18.58
N ARG A 45 10.39 17.74 -17.64
CA ARG A 45 10.33 18.35 -16.30
C ARG A 45 10.37 17.26 -15.21
N PRO A 46 11.32 17.31 -14.27
CA PRO A 46 11.23 16.58 -13.02
C PRO A 46 10.33 17.39 -12.08
N LYS A 47 9.07 16.95 -11.87
CA LYS A 47 8.17 17.52 -10.83
C LYS A 47 6.88 16.71 -10.68
N ILE A 48 6.27 16.90 -9.50
CA ILE A 48 5.01 16.32 -9.00
C ILE A 48 3.92 16.32 -10.09
N ASN A 49 3.36 15.15 -10.36
CA ASN A 49 2.31 14.96 -11.38
C ASN A 49 0.91 15.20 -10.81
N ASN A 50 0.00 15.74 -11.62
CA ASN A 50 -1.44 15.82 -11.33
C ASN A 50 -1.75 16.48 -9.96
N ILE A 51 -1.24 17.68 -9.72
CA ILE A 51 -1.45 18.40 -8.43
C ILE A 51 -2.93 18.76 -8.21
N ASN A 52 -3.66 19.06 -9.27
CA ASN A 52 -5.05 19.52 -9.21
C ASN A 52 -6.09 18.39 -9.31
N GLY A 53 -5.68 17.13 -9.46
CA GLY A 53 -6.60 16.00 -9.57
C GLY A 53 -7.48 16.02 -10.83
N GLU A 54 -7.04 16.68 -11.90
CA GLU A 54 -7.80 16.85 -13.13
C GLU A 54 -7.84 15.52 -13.93
N PHE A 55 -9.02 15.11 -14.40
CA PHE A 55 -9.18 13.90 -15.23
C PHE A 55 -8.61 14.08 -16.63
N GLU A 56 -8.75 15.27 -17.17
CA GLU A 56 -8.00 15.74 -18.32
C GLU A 56 -6.85 16.56 -17.77
N LEU A 57 -5.64 15.99 -17.75
CA LEU A 57 -4.44 16.75 -17.39
C LEU A 57 -4.36 17.95 -18.34
N VAL A 58 -4.75 19.14 -17.86
CA VAL A 58 -4.69 20.35 -18.67
C VAL A 58 -3.24 20.50 -19.09
N LYS A 59 -3.06 20.55 -20.41
CA LYS A 59 -1.78 20.65 -21.09
C LYS A 59 -0.89 21.72 -20.43
N GLY A 60 0.00 21.31 -19.54
CA GLY A 60 1.34 21.88 -19.49
C GLY A 60 1.97 21.74 -20.89
N PRO A 61 2.98 22.55 -21.25
CA PRO A 61 3.38 22.78 -22.64
C PRO A 61 3.82 21.56 -23.47
N HIS A 62 3.87 20.36 -22.91
CA HIS A 62 4.20 19.15 -23.66
C HIS A 62 3.28 17.97 -23.28
N SER A 63 2.25 17.74 -24.10
CA SER A 63 1.53 16.45 -24.17
C SER A 63 2.36 15.32 -24.79
N HIS A 64 3.60 15.61 -25.19
CA HIS A 64 4.47 14.73 -25.95
C HIS A 64 5.37 13.92 -25.00
N LYS A 65 5.16 12.59 -24.97
CA LYS A 65 6.09 11.65 -24.32
C LYS A 65 7.24 11.36 -25.27
N GLY A 66 8.49 11.55 -24.84
CA GLY A 66 9.65 11.22 -25.66
C GLY A 66 9.98 9.73 -25.61
N GLN A 67 9.72 9.02 -26.70
CA GLN A 67 9.93 7.55 -26.80
C GLN A 67 11.41 7.14 -26.73
N SER A 68 12.34 8.06 -26.96
CA SER A 68 13.76 7.76 -27.15
C SER A 68 14.70 8.71 -26.38
N ASN A 69 14.25 9.42 -25.34
CA ASN A 69 15.15 10.35 -24.64
C ASN A 69 16.11 9.67 -23.64
N SER A 70 15.90 8.39 -23.29
CA SER A 70 16.80 7.66 -22.37
C SER A 70 18.00 7.05 -23.09
N LEU A 71 17.75 6.23 -24.11
CA LEU A 71 18.78 5.47 -24.83
C LEU A 71 18.99 5.94 -26.28
N GLY A 72 18.38 7.06 -26.67
CA GLY A 72 18.41 7.55 -28.04
C GLY A 72 17.55 6.72 -29.00
N ARG A 73 17.65 7.03 -30.30
CA ARG A 73 17.01 6.24 -31.36
C ARG A 73 17.91 5.08 -31.81
N PRO A 74 17.37 4.00 -32.39
CA PRO A 74 18.16 2.83 -32.81
C PRO A 74 19.25 3.18 -33.83
N LYS A 75 20.36 2.42 -33.80
CA LYS A 75 21.50 2.61 -34.70
C LYS A 75 21.03 2.59 -36.16
N GLY A 76 21.29 3.68 -36.89
CA GLY A 76 20.90 3.84 -38.30
C GLY A 76 19.67 4.73 -38.54
N SER A 77 18.96 5.16 -37.48
CA SER A 77 17.85 6.12 -37.62
C SER A 77 18.29 7.56 -37.88
N TYR A 78 19.56 7.89 -37.65
CA TYR A 78 20.15 9.21 -37.86
C TYR A 78 20.87 9.35 -39.20
N LYS A 79 20.62 8.42 -40.14
CA LYS A 79 21.21 8.52 -41.47
C LYS A 79 20.68 9.79 -42.16
N PRO A 80 21.54 10.61 -42.77
CA PRO A 80 21.10 11.78 -43.51
C PRO A 80 20.28 11.31 -44.72
N ASP A 81 19.02 11.74 -44.77
CA ASP A 81 18.15 11.54 -45.93
C ASP A 81 18.22 12.82 -46.78
N THR A 82 18.47 12.68 -48.07
CA THR A 82 18.58 13.83 -49.01
C THR A 82 17.26 14.58 -49.14
N THR A 83 16.14 13.97 -48.74
CA THR A 83 14.81 14.58 -48.71
C THR A 83 14.54 15.37 -47.42
N MET A 84 15.30 15.15 -46.35
CA MET A 84 15.12 15.81 -45.06
C MET A 84 16.01 17.05 -44.90
N PHE A 85 15.74 18.08 -45.69
CA PHE A 85 16.36 19.41 -45.54
C PHE A 85 15.40 20.40 -44.89
N ARG A 86 15.95 21.40 -44.18
CA ARG A 86 15.14 22.41 -43.49
C ARG A 86 14.50 23.35 -44.52
N LEU A 87 13.16 23.41 -44.54
CA LEU A 87 12.40 24.31 -45.41
C LEU A 87 12.29 25.71 -44.81
N LYS A 88 11.96 26.71 -45.65
CA LYS A 88 11.69 28.08 -45.18
C LYS A 88 10.57 28.07 -44.14
N ASN A 89 10.74 28.83 -43.05
CA ASN A 89 9.80 28.90 -41.92
C ASN A 89 9.62 27.58 -41.14
N THR A 90 10.55 26.64 -41.25
CA THR A 90 10.59 25.46 -40.37
C THR A 90 11.66 25.65 -39.28
N GLY A 91 11.27 25.48 -38.02
CA GLY A 91 12.14 25.67 -36.83
C GLY A 91 11.88 26.94 -36.02
N THR A 92 10.94 27.79 -36.43
CA THR A 92 10.32 28.80 -35.57
C THR A 92 9.08 28.20 -34.88
N MET A 93 8.64 28.77 -33.75
CA MET A 93 7.49 28.28 -32.97
C MET A 93 6.15 28.44 -33.73
N GLY A 94 5.95 27.67 -34.79
CA GLY A 94 4.74 27.66 -35.62
C GLY A 94 4.92 28.23 -37.03
N SER A 95 3.84 28.27 -37.79
CA SER A 95 3.70 29.17 -38.95
C SER A 95 4.01 30.59 -38.47
N ASN A 96 4.72 31.41 -39.24
CA ASN A 96 5.07 32.81 -38.90
C ASN A 96 3.87 33.78 -38.71
N GLN A 97 2.71 33.28 -38.32
CA GLN A 97 1.50 34.00 -37.97
C GLN A 97 1.34 33.90 -36.45
N LEU A 98 1.29 35.06 -35.80
CA LEU A 98 0.93 35.14 -34.39
C LEU A 98 -0.50 34.60 -34.19
N PRO A 99 -0.80 33.94 -33.06
CA PRO A 99 -2.18 33.59 -32.74
C PRO A 99 -3.04 34.85 -32.67
N GLU A 100 -4.33 34.72 -32.99
CA GLU A 100 -5.27 35.82 -32.87
C GLU A 100 -5.28 36.38 -31.44
N ILE A 101 -5.25 37.71 -31.31
CA ILE A 101 -5.22 38.38 -30.01
C ILE A 101 -6.55 38.13 -29.30
N GLN A 102 -6.54 37.24 -28.31
CA GLN A 102 -7.69 37.05 -27.43
C GLN A 102 -7.62 38.03 -26.26
N SER A 103 -8.73 38.72 -25.98
CA SER A 103 -8.83 39.59 -24.81
C SER A 103 -8.81 38.74 -23.52
N TYR A 104 -7.90 39.08 -22.62
CA TYR A 104 -7.80 38.40 -21.34
C TYR A 104 -9.04 38.68 -20.48
N LYS A 105 -9.73 37.63 -20.04
CA LYS A 105 -10.87 37.75 -19.12
C LYS A 105 -10.35 37.76 -17.68
N TYR A 106 -10.45 38.90 -17.02
CA TYR A 106 -10.18 39.01 -15.59
C TYR A 106 -11.22 38.21 -14.78
N PRO A 107 -10.82 37.62 -13.63
CA PRO A 107 -11.78 37.00 -12.73
C PRO A 107 -12.80 38.04 -12.22
N PRO A 108 -14.03 37.62 -11.88
CA PRO A 108 -15.04 38.54 -11.34
C PRO A 108 -14.52 39.19 -10.05
N SER A 109 -14.74 40.51 -9.93
CA SER A 109 -14.41 41.24 -8.69
C SER A 109 -15.27 40.71 -7.54
N ILE A 110 -14.60 40.17 -6.51
CA ILE A 110 -15.25 39.64 -5.30
C ILE A 110 -15.80 40.79 -4.42
N LYS A 111 -15.25 42.01 -4.59
CA LYS A 111 -15.65 43.17 -3.80
C LYS A 111 -16.85 43.87 -4.45
N PRO A 112 -17.88 44.26 -3.65
CA PRO A 112 -18.98 45.06 -4.18
C PRO A 112 -18.44 46.41 -4.67
N ASN A 113 -19.13 46.98 -5.65
CA ASN A 113 -18.78 48.30 -6.16
C ASN A 113 -18.92 49.36 -5.06
N VAL A 114 -18.00 50.32 -5.06
CA VAL A 114 -18.08 51.45 -4.14
C VAL A 114 -19.31 52.30 -4.49
N PRO A 115 -20.10 52.77 -3.50
CA PRO A 115 -21.23 53.67 -3.75
C PRO A 115 -20.80 54.89 -4.58
N LYS A 116 -21.66 55.31 -5.52
CA LYS A 116 -21.37 56.45 -6.38
C LYS A 116 -21.57 57.76 -5.63
N LYS A 117 -20.90 58.84 -6.09
CA LYS A 117 -21.04 60.18 -5.50
C LYS A 117 -22.49 60.67 -5.44
N ASP A 118 -23.31 60.27 -6.41
CA ASP A 118 -24.71 60.68 -6.52
C ASP A 118 -25.68 59.78 -5.73
N GLU A 119 -25.18 58.66 -5.18
CA GLU A 119 -25.95 57.71 -4.39
C GLU A 119 -26.03 58.20 -2.94
N LYS A 120 -27.18 58.78 -2.57
CA LYS A 120 -27.41 59.23 -1.19
C LYS A 120 -27.55 58.00 -0.29
N PRO A 121 -26.84 57.90 0.85
CA PRO A 121 -27.05 56.83 1.81
C PRO A 121 -28.51 56.81 2.29
N ILE A 122 -28.95 55.69 2.85
CA ILE A 122 -30.28 55.60 3.45
C ILE A 122 -30.36 56.56 4.65
N HIS A 123 -31.04 57.69 4.49
CA HIS A 123 -31.21 58.68 5.54
C HIS A 123 -32.54 58.46 6.26
N GLY A 124 -32.58 58.74 7.57
CA GLY A 124 -33.84 58.85 8.30
C GLY A 124 -34.46 57.51 8.72
N LEU A 125 -33.65 56.48 8.98
CA LEU A 125 -34.09 55.29 9.73
C LEU A 125 -34.48 55.70 11.16
N LYS A 126 -35.71 56.21 11.32
CA LYS A 126 -36.31 56.51 12.61
C LYS A 126 -37.19 55.33 12.98
N SER A 127 -36.89 54.68 14.10
CA SER A 127 -37.83 53.71 14.67
C SER A 127 -38.94 54.49 15.38
N ASN A 128 -40.20 54.05 15.25
CA ASN A 128 -41.32 54.56 16.05
C ASN A 128 -41.28 54.04 17.50
N LYS A 129 -40.12 53.60 17.99
CA LYS A 129 -39.96 53.00 19.31
C LYS A 129 -39.96 54.11 20.35
N ASN A 130 -40.90 54.05 21.29
CA ASN A 130 -40.89 54.93 22.45
C ASN A 130 -39.86 54.41 23.48
N TYR A 131 -38.65 54.94 23.41
CA TYR A 131 -37.55 54.51 24.27
C TYR A 131 -37.83 54.66 25.77
N ILE A 132 -38.67 55.61 26.17
CA ILE A 132 -39.03 55.81 27.59
C ILE A 132 -39.82 54.62 28.10
N ILE A 133 -40.87 54.24 27.36
CA ILE A 133 -41.73 53.11 27.72
C ILE A 133 -40.95 51.80 27.62
N THR A 134 -40.16 51.62 26.56
CA THR A 134 -39.45 50.34 26.37
C THR A 134 -38.35 50.13 27.39
N ASN A 135 -37.60 51.18 27.77
CA ASN A 135 -36.58 51.08 28.80
C ASN A 135 -37.21 50.82 30.18
N ALA A 136 -38.37 51.43 30.45
CA ALA A 136 -39.13 51.18 31.68
C ALA A 136 -39.59 49.71 31.76
N VAL A 137 -40.20 49.19 30.69
CA VAL A 137 -40.64 47.79 30.62
C VAL A 137 -39.46 46.83 30.73
N GLU A 138 -38.35 47.10 30.02
CA GLU A 138 -37.15 46.27 30.05
C GLU A 138 -36.54 46.20 31.46
N ASN A 139 -36.49 47.32 32.19
CA ASN A 139 -35.99 47.33 33.56
C ASN A 139 -36.93 46.59 34.53
N ILE A 140 -38.26 46.77 34.38
CA ILE A 140 -39.27 46.08 35.20
C ILE A 140 -39.22 44.55 34.99
N LEU A 141 -39.04 44.11 33.74
CA LEU A 141 -38.99 42.69 33.39
C LEU A 141 -37.60 42.07 33.57
N SER A 142 -36.55 42.87 33.80
CA SER A 142 -35.21 42.35 33.98
C SER A 142 -35.13 41.53 35.27
N ALA A 143 -34.61 40.31 35.14
CA ALA A 143 -34.34 39.49 36.31
C ALA A 143 -33.24 40.16 37.16
N PRO A 144 -33.36 40.18 38.49
CA PRO A 144 -32.32 40.72 39.35
C PRO A 144 -31.02 39.94 39.14
N LYS A 145 -29.88 40.64 39.22
CA LYS A 145 -28.57 39.98 39.15
C LYS A 145 -28.46 38.96 40.28
N GLN A 146 -28.23 37.70 39.92
CA GLN A 146 -28.03 36.64 40.90
C GLN A 146 -26.68 36.86 41.57
N ILE A 147 -26.69 37.11 42.88
CA ILE A 147 -25.48 37.09 43.70
C ILE A 147 -25.05 35.63 43.77
N VAL A 148 -23.84 35.34 43.30
CA VAL A 148 -23.27 34.00 43.34
C VAL A 148 -22.60 33.86 44.71
N ASP A 149 -23.14 32.98 45.55
CA ASP A 149 -22.52 32.60 46.82
C ASP A 149 -21.25 31.78 46.57
N ASP A 150 -20.35 31.77 47.57
CA ASP A 150 -19.13 30.95 47.52
C ASP A 150 -19.46 29.46 47.37
N VAL A 151 -18.76 28.80 46.44
CA VAL A 151 -19.01 27.38 46.12
C VAL A 151 -18.59 26.48 47.28
N ALA A 152 -19.55 25.77 47.87
CA ALA A 152 -19.27 24.73 48.86
C ALA A 152 -18.63 23.49 48.20
N TRP A 153 -17.32 23.31 48.38
CA TRP A 153 -16.57 22.18 47.79
C TRP A 153 -16.94 20.81 48.39
N THR A 154 -17.48 20.80 49.61
CA THR A 154 -17.90 19.59 50.35
C THR A 154 -19.22 19.01 49.85
N SER A 155 -20.10 19.84 49.27
CA SER A 155 -21.42 19.40 48.79
C SER A 155 -21.40 18.83 47.36
N LYS A 156 -20.21 18.52 46.84
CA LYS A 156 -20.08 17.85 45.54
C LYS A 156 -20.70 16.46 45.61
N LYS A 157 -21.47 16.08 44.58
CA LYS A 157 -22.13 14.76 44.46
C LYS A 157 -21.16 13.58 44.52
N ASP A 158 -19.91 13.83 44.13
CA ASP A 158 -18.85 12.82 44.05
C ASP A 158 -17.78 13.00 45.12
N TYR A 159 -18.04 13.86 46.12
CA TYR A 159 -17.16 14.01 47.27
C TYR A 159 -17.03 12.66 47.99
N GLY A 160 -15.79 12.22 48.21
CA GLY A 160 -15.49 10.93 48.84
C GLY A 160 -15.67 9.69 47.94
N LYS A 161 -16.09 9.84 46.67
CA LYS A 161 -16.14 8.74 45.72
C LYS A 161 -14.84 8.65 44.92
N VAL A 162 -14.41 7.43 44.63
CA VAL A 162 -13.28 7.19 43.72
C VAL A 162 -13.74 7.47 42.29
N PRO A 163 -13.03 8.34 41.53
CA PRO A 163 -13.39 8.61 40.14
C PRO A 163 -13.30 7.38 39.23
N ASP A 164 -14.26 7.26 38.31
CA ASP A 164 -14.37 6.14 37.35
C ASP A 164 -13.14 5.92 36.46
N TYR A 165 -12.35 6.95 36.20
CA TYR A 165 -11.16 6.80 35.37
C TYR A 165 -10.07 5.97 36.09
N LEU A 166 -10.01 6.02 37.42
CA LEU A 166 -9.02 5.26 38.19
C LEU A 166 -9.31 3.76 38.18
N THR A 167 -10.59 3.36 38.16
CA THR A 167 -10.97 1.95 38.03
C THR A 167 -10.62 1.42 36.63
N LYS A 168 -10.87 2.21 35.58
CA LYS A 168 -10.45 1.89 34.21
C LYS A 168 -8.94 1.73 34.07
N ILE A 169 -8.16 2.61 34.68
CA ILE A 169 -6.69 2.52 34.66
C ILE A 169 -6.22 1.24 35.35
N LYS A 170 -6.76 0.91 36.52
CA LYS A 170 -6.42 -0.34 37.22
C LYS A 170 -6.73 -1.57 36.38
N GLN A 171 -7.89 -1.59 35.71
CA GLN A 171 -8.28 -2.69 34.83
C GLN A 171 -7.33 -2.80 33.63
N SER A 172 -6.99 -1.68 32.99
CA SER A 172 -6.04 -1.63 31.87
C SER A 172 -4.67 -2.20 32.25
N ILE A 173 -4.13 -1.77 33.39
CA ILE A 173 -2.85 -2.25 33.90
C ILE A 173 -2.90 -3.76 34.17
N SER A 174 -3.98 -4.25 34.79
CA SER A 174 -4.15 -5.68 35.07
C SER A 174 -4.18 -6.51 33.78
N SER A 175 -4.93 -6.07 32.78
CA SER A 175 -5.01 -6.75 31.47
C SER A 175 -3.67 -6.73 30.73
N GLU A 176 -2.92 -5.63 30.80
CA GLU A 176 -1.60 -5.55 30.19
C GLU A 176 -0.61 -6.55 30.82
N TYR A 177 -0.60 -6.65 32.15
CA TYR A 177 0.24 -7.64 32.84
C TYR A 177 -0.11 -9.08 32.44
N GLU A 178 -1.40 -9.40 32.28
CA GLU A 178 -1.83 -10.73 31.82
C GLU A 178 -1.37 -11.03 30.40
N ILE A 179 -1.45 -10.04 29.49
CA ILE A 179 -0.99 -10.18 28.11
C ILE A 179 0.52 -10.44 28.06
N ILE A 180 1.31 -9.63 28.78
CA ILE A 180 2.77 -9.79 28.82
C ILE A 180 3.14 -11.17 29.37
N ARG A 181 2.47 -11.61 30.43
CA ARG A 181 2.69 -12.93 31.02
C ARG A 181 2.40 -14.05 30.02
N ASN A 182 1.28 -13.98 29.31
CA ASN A 182 0.90 -15.00 28.32
C ASN A 182 1.86 -15.01 27.12
N MET A 183 2.33 -13.83 26.69
CA MET A 183 3.33 -13.71 25.61
C MET A 183 4.64 -14.43 25.99
N HIS A 184 5.15 -14.18 27.19
CA HIS A 184 6.37 -14.86 27.65
C HIS A 184 6.21 -16.38 27.79
N ILE A 185 5.05 -16.84 28.26
CA ILE A 185 4.76 -18.29 28.34
C ILE A 185 4.73 -18.90 26.93
N SER A 186 4.01 -18.27 26.00
CA SER A 186 3.93 -18.75 24.62
C SER A 186 5.29 -18.75 23.92
N GLU A 187 6.11 -17.71 24.14
CA GLU A 187 7.45 -17.64 23.57
C GLU A 187 8.35 -18.75 24.13
N ALA A 188 8.28 -19.03 25.43
CA ALA A 188 9.00 -20.14 26.04
C ALA A 188 8.53 -21.50 25.47
N GLU A 189 7.22 -21.70 25.32
CA GLU A 189 6.67 -22.92 24.71
C GLU A 189 7.11 -23.10 23.25
N GLU A 190 7.15 -22.03 22.46
CA GLU A 190 7.64 -22.09 21.08
C GLU A 190 9.14 -22.37 21.01
N MET A 191 9.94 -21.80 21.92
CA MET A 191 11.37 -22.11 22.04
C MET A 191 11.62 -23.58 22.42
N ASP A 192 10.78 -24.14 23.29
CA ASP A 192 10.86 -25.55 23.67
C ASP A 192 10.43 -26.48 22.52
N LYS A 193 9.42 -26.10 21.73
CA LYS A 193 9.00 -26.85 20.53
C LYS A 193 10.05 -26.89 19.42
N GLN A 194 10.92 -25.89 19.33
CA GLN A 194 11.96 -25.81 18.30
C GLN A 194 13.07 -26.85 18.49
N LYS A 195 13.24 -27.39 19.69
CA LYS A 195 14.27 -28.37 20.02
C LYS A 195 13.61 -29.66 20.44
N TYR A 196 13.58 -30.64 19.54
CA TYR A 196 13.04 -31.96 19.88
C TYR A 196 14.12 -33.05 19.79
N LEU A 197 13.93 -34.07 20.64
CA LEU A 197 14.72 -35.30 20.63
C LEU A 197 14.17 -36.22 19.53
N LEU A 198 15.03 -36.61 18.62
CA LEU A 198 14.68 -37.51 17.52
C LEU A 198 14.49 -38.95 18.09
N SER A 199 13.40 -39.61 17.72
CA SER A 199 13.13 -40.99 18.16
C SER A 199 14.16 -42.00 17.63
N LEU A 200 14.37 -43.10 18.34
CA LEU A 200 15.33 -44.13 17.92
C LEU A 200 15.00 -44.74 16.55
N GLU A 201 13.71 -44.87 16.23
CA GLU A 201 13.22 -45.43 14.97
C GLU A 201 13.58 -44.52 13.78
N GLU A 202 13.30 -43.23 13.91
CA GLU A 202 13.63 -42.24 12.88
C GLU A 202 15.16 -42.08 12.73
N VAL A 203 15.95 -42.15 13.82
CA VAL A 203 17.43 -42.18 13.73
C VAL A 203 17.88 -43.39 12.91
N GLN A 204 17.29 -44.56 13.17
CA GLN A 204 17.64 -45.79 12.46
C GLN A 204 17.29 -45.69 10.98
N GLN A 205 16.09 -45.20 10.65
CA GLN A 205 15.67 -44.99 9.27
C GLN A 205 16.62 -44.05 8.52
N LEU A 206 17.06 -42.96 9.17
CA LEU A 206 17.98 -42.00 8.58
C LEU A 206 19.38 -42.59 8.38
N LYS A 207 19.87 -43.41 9.33
CA LYS A 207 21.12 -44.17 9.18
C LYS A 207 21.06 -45.14 8.01
N GLU A 208 19.96 -45.87 7.86
CA GLU A 208 19.77 -46.80 6.74
C GLU A 208 19.74 -46.05 5.40
N GLY A 209 19.07 -44.89 5.33
CA GLY A 209 19.06 -44.03 4.15
C GLY A 209 20.47 -43.53 3.77
N LEU A 210 21.25 -43.07 4.74
CA LEU A 210 22.63 -42.63 4.52
C LEU A 210 23.54 -43.78 4.08
N LYS A 211 23.40 -44.98 4.67
CA LYS A 211 24.15 -46.17 4.26
C LYS A 211 23.84 -46.58 2.82
N LYS A 212 22.55 -46.60 2.42
CA LYS A 212 22.15 -46.88 1.03
C LYS A 212 22.76 -45.88 0.05
N LYS A 213 22.76 -44.59 0.41
CA LYS A 213 23.40 -43.56 -0.42
C LYS A 213 24.91 -43.74 -0.50
N TRP A 214 25.57 -44.06 0.61
CA TRP A 214 27.00 -44.36 0.65
C TRP A 214 27.35 -45.56 -0.24
N GLU A 215 26.56 -46.64 -0.19
CA GLU A 215 26.74 -47.81 -1.07
C GLU A 215 26.64 -47.44 -2.56
N SER A 216 25.66 -46.62 -2.93
CA SER A 216 25.48 -46.14 -4.30
C SER A 216 26.69 -45.34 -4.79
N VAL A 217 27.13 -44.34 -4.01
CA VAL A 217 28.27 -43.48 -4.36
C VAL A 217 29.59 -44.28 -4.35
N ASN A 218 29.76 -45.21 -3.41
CA ASN A 218 30.94 -46.06 -3.34
C ASN A 218 31.02 -47.01 -4.54
N LYS A 219 29.89 -47.56 -5.00
CA LYS A 219 29.82 -48.36 -6.22
C LYS A 219 30.26 -47.56 -7.45
N GLU A 220 29.80 -46.31 -7.57
CA GLU A 220 30.24 -45.40 -8.63
C GLU A 220 31.73 -45.08 -8.51
N TYR A 221 32.23 -44.82 -7.30
CA TYR A 221 33.65 -44.59 -7.04
C TYR A 221 34.52 -45.78 -7.47
N GLN A 222 34.16 -47.00 -7.09
CA GLN A 222 34.87 -48.25 -7.46
C GLN A 222 34.90 -48.47 -8.97
N SER A 223 33.86 -48.06 -9.69
CA SER A 223 33.85 -48.11 -11.16
C SER A 223 34.88 -47.18 -11.80
N ILE A 224 35.40 -46.18 -11.07
CA ILE A 224 36.40 -45.22 -11.57
C ILE A 224 37.81 -45.59 -11.08
N THR A 225 37.95 -46.22 -9.90
CA THR A 225 39.25 -46.46 -9.26
C THR A 225 40.18 -47.42 -10.00
N HIS A 226 39.66 -48.32 -10.82
CA HIS A 226 40.48 -49.28 -11.60
C HIS A 226 41.16 -48.64 -12.83
N ILE A 227 40.85 -47.39 -13.15
CA ILE A 227 41.41 -46.67 -14.29
C ILE A 227 42.80 -46.13 -13.92
N ARG A 228 43.87 -46.73 -14.47
CA ARG A 228 45.27 -46.43 -14.12
C ARG A 228 45.71 -45.00 -14.46
N MET A 229 45.22 -44.46 -15.58
CA MET A 229 45.55 -43.11 -16.05
C MET A 229 44.25 -42.31 -16.24
N ILE A 230 44.07 -41.26 -15.44
CA ILE A 230 42.90 -40.39 -15.53
C ILE A 230 43.21 -39.27 -16.54
N ASP A 231 42.97 -39.54 -17.82
CA ASP A 231 43.39 -38.64 -18.91
C ASP A 231 42.42 -37.49 -19.21
N THR A 232 41.18 -37.55 -18.68
CA THR A 232 40.16 -36.50 -18.89
C THR A 232 39.85 -35.73 -17.60
N VAL A 233 39.75 -34.40 -17.71
CA VAL A 233 39.36 -33.50 -16.60
C VAL A 233 37.99 -33.90 -16.02
N GLY A 234 37.09 -34.40 -16.87
CA GLY A 234 35.77 -34.88 -16.45
C GLY A 234 35.82 -36.09 -15.51
N LEU A 235 36.66 -37.10 -15.79
CA LEU A 235 36.83 -38.24 -14.89
C LEU A 235 37.45 -37.82 -13.55
N LYS A 236 38.46 -36.93 -13.59
CA LYS A 236 39.09 -36.40 -12.37
C LYS A 236 38.05 -35.72 -11.48
N ARG A 237 37.22 -34.85 -12.04
CA ARG A 237 36.15 -34.15 -11.32
C ARG A 237 35.09 -35.09 -10.76
N LYS A 238 34.69 -36.12 -11.51
CA LYS A 238 33.76 -37.16 -11.02
C LYS A 238 34.34 -37.91 -9.82
N LYS A 239 35.62 -38.28 -9.88
CA LYS A 239 36.32 -38.94 -8.78
C LYS A 239 36.37 -38.05 -7.53
N GLU A 240 36.81 -36.80 -7.69
CA GLU A 240 36.87 -35.83 -6.58
C GLU A 240 35.49 -35.58 -5.95
N GLN A 241 34.42 -35.54 -6.76
CA GLN A 241 33.05 -35.39 -6.26
C GLN A 241 32.63 -36.62 -5.45
N CYS A 242 32.90 -37.83 -5.93
CA CYS A 242 32.61 -39.06 -5.19
C CYS A 242 33.37 -39.10 -3.85
N GLU A 243 34.65 -38.74 -3.84
CA GLU A 243 35.46 -38.68 -2.60
C GLU A 243 34.91 -37.66 -1.60
N LYS A 244 34.52 -36.48 -2.09
CA LYS A 244 33.91 -35.44 -1.27
C LYS A 244 32.57 -35.89 -0.67
N GLU A 245 31.73 -36.54 -1.47
CA GLU A 245 30.43 -37.04 -1.02
C GLU A 245 30.57 -38.19 -0.02
N LEU A 246 31.50 -39.13 -0.25
CA LEU A 246 31.79 -40.22 0.70
C LEU A 246 32.27 -39.66 2.05
N ALA A 247 33.22 -38.71 2.03
CA ALA A 247 33.71 -38.07 3.24
C ALA A 247 32.62 -37.29 4.00
N GLN A 248 31.63 -36.72 3.29
CA GLN A 248 30.49 -36.07 3.92
C GLN A 248 29.54 -37.10 4.55
N LEU A 249 29.20 -38.16 3.83
CA LEU A 249 28.32 -39.23 4.32
C LEU A 249 28.90 -39.93 5.56
N GLU A 250 30.21 -40.15 5.59
CA GLU A 250 30.90 -40.71 6.76
C GLU A 250 30.76 -39.81 7.99
N LYS A 251 31.01 -38.50 7.83
CA LYS A 251 30.82 -37.51 8.92
C LYS A 251 29.37 -37.43 9.39
N ASP A 252 28.40 -37.55 8.49
CA ASP A 252 26.98 -37.48 8.86
C ASP A 252 26.51 -38.76 9.56
N ILE A 253 27.00 -39.93 9.16
CA ILE A 253 26.78 -41.19 9.88
C ILE A 253 27.41 -41.15 11.27
N GLU A 254 28.62 -40.59 11.41
CA GLU A 254 29.30 -40.43 12.70
C GLU A 254 28.48 -39.56 13.68
N LYS A 255 27.92 -38.44 13.21
CA LYS A 255 27.06 -37.57 14.04
C LYS A 255 25.83 -38.30 14.58
N LEU A 256 25.26 -39.21 13.80
CA LEU A 256 24.05 -39.98 14.17
C LEU A 256 24.38 -41.19 15.04
N ASN A 257 25.65 -41.59 15.18
CA ASN A 257 26.06 -42.68 16.06
C ASN A 257 26.09 -42.30 17.56
N LYS A 258 25.73 -41.07 17.91
CA LYS A 258 25.54 -40.63 19.29
C LYS A 258 24.25 -41.22 19.88
N ASN A 259 24.23 -41.38 21.21
CA ASN A 259 23.08 -41.95 21.93
C ASN A 259 21.81 -41.07 21.86
N TYR A 260 21.97 -39.75 21.80
CA TYR A 260 20.87 -38.78 21.72
C TYR A 260 21.16 -37.77 20.62
N VAL A 261 20.16 -37.52 19.76
CA VAL A 261 20.24 -36.56 18.65
C VAL A 261 19.15 -35.52 18.82
N PHE A 262 19.55 -34.27 19.03
CA PHE A 262 18.65 -33.12 19.12
C PHE A 262 18.63 -32.39 17.78
N VAL A 263 17.43 -32.06 17.31
CA VAL A 263 17.22 -31.29 16.09
C VAL A 263 16.71 -29.91 16.48
N ASP A 264 17.40 -28.89 15.98
CA ASP A 264 16.94 -27.50 16.06
C ASP A 264 16.31 -27.15 14.71
N THR A 265 15.02 -26.82 14.70
CA THR A 265 14.30 -26.45 13.48
C THR A 265 14.58 -25.02 13.03
N GLN A 266 15.34 -24.23 13.80
CA GLN A 266 15.72 -22.86 13.45
C GLN A 266 17.05 -22.80 12.69
N LYS A 267 17.05 -23.18 11.42
CA LYS A 267 18.10 -22.77 10.49
C LYS A 267 17.68 -22.77 9.03
#